data_AF-A0A7V9QA89-F1
#
_entry.id   AF-A0A7V9QA89-F1
#
_cell.length_a   1.000
_cell.length_b   1.000
_cell.length_c   1.000
_cell.angle_alpha   90.00
_cell.angle_beta   90.00
_cell.angle_gamma   90.00
#
_symmetry.space_group_name_H-M   'P 1'
#
loop_
_entity.id
_entity.type
_entity.pdbx_description
1 polymer ?
#
loop_
_entity_poly.entity_id
_entity_poly.type
_entity_poly.pdbx_seq_one_letter_code
_entity_poly.pdbx_strand_id
1 'polypeptide(L)'
;MRSITIQLPRGNEHRLLLLAREHGASGERVSHGWGADGDDLAVIEMQLPNDRLGGFVSASIEAAPEVRFTFEPTGVLAIEPPLGEISEAVRDVSRRSTLELVLGALQSIGSWRGLLVYAFLSGVVAAYAVIFNIPYLLPAAMLISPMGGPVMVAVIAIATGDTGMLRRGLIRFWVAVSLLAGAAAIMGAVYGLDFSTATMEMISALSSWVLLIAVAGGAAGALAQIQSERDSLVTATATGFLVAVSLSPPAAVLGLGVVIGRWDYVAQMAVLLLLTFFGILAGGALTLVSFGVGPNAPPAVRGSRLARAWMAAIVILGGGALFLWQSGSSPEFQKADLSRDAVRVTREAIRERVEVRLLQVNAAFTRPELSDSEGEALLIQAWITSAPGTSEAQLESAANALRGRIAARVTSELPGVAPFVDVTTLPPPR
;
A
#
# COMPACT_ATOMS: atom_id res chain seq x y z
N MET A 1 -11.04 1.53 26.42
CA MET A 1 -10.61 2.40 27.52
C MET A 1 -9.09 2.51 27.53
N ARG A 2 -8.57 3.70 27.83
CA ARG A 2 -7.16 3.99 28.10
C ARG A 2 -6.98 4.35 29.58
N SER A 3 -5.91 3.85 30.18
CA SER A 3 -5.43 4.38 31.46
C SER A 3 -4.71 5.70 31.21
N ILE A 4 -5.11 6.76 31.90
CA ILE A 4 -4.45 8.07 31.85
C ILE A 4 -4.08 8.52 33.26
N THR A 5 -2.88 9.07 33.37
CA THR A 5 -2.33 9.72 34.54
C THR A 5 -2.10 11.19 34.22
N ILE A 6 -2.64 12.07 35.05
CA ILE A 6 -2.60 13.51 34.90
C ILE A 6 -1.82 14.09 36.07
N GLN A 7 -0.84 14.94 35.80
CA GLN A 7 -0.08 15.65 36.83
C GLN A 7 -0.36 17.15 36.70
N LEU A 8 -0.67 17.80 37.81
CA LEU A 8 -0.99 19.23 37.83
C LEU A 8 -0.64 19.88 39.17
N PRO A 9 -0.45 21.22 39.21
CA PRO A 9 -0.39 21.95 40.46
C PRO A 9 -1.67 21.78 41.28
N ARG A 10 -1.51 21.69 42.60
CA ARG A 10 -2.61 21.48 43.53
C ARG A 10 -3.68 22.57 43.44
N GLY A 11 -4.94 22.20 43.64
CA GLY A 11 -6.08 23.13 43.66
C GLY A 11 -6.94 23.18 42.40
N ASN A 12 -6.46 22.63 41.27
CA ASN A 12 -7.25 22.51 40.03
C ASN A 12 -7.90 21.13 39.82
N GLU A 13 -7.71 20.20 40.77
CA GLU A 13 -8.16 18.81 40.69
C GLU A 13 -9.66 18.67 40.47
N HIS A 14 -10.47 19.42 41.22
CA HIS A 14 -11.91 19.26 41.19
C HIS A 14 -12.50 19.63 39.82
N ARG A 15 -11.94 20.67 39.17
CA ARG A 15 -12.35 21.10 37.84
C ARG A 15 -12.02 20.05 36.77
N LEU A 16 -10.85 19.42 36.87
CA LEU A 16 -10.44 18.35 35.95
C LEU A 16 -11.23 17.05 36.16
N LEU A 17 -11.58 16.71 37.39
CA LEU A 17 -12.44 15.57 37.70
C LEU A 17 -13.85 15.74 37.12
N LEU A 18 -14.43 16.94 37.22
CA LEU A 18 -15.73 17.23 36.61
C LEU A 18 -15.65 17.08 35.09
N LEU A 19 -14.63 17.67 34.48
CA LEU A 19 -14.38 17.55 33.04
C LEU A 19 -14.16 16.08 32.62
N ALA A 20 -13.46 15.30 33.43
CA ALA A 20 -13.22 13.88 33.17
C ALA A 20 -14.54 13.08 33.14
N ARG A 21 -15.43 13.33 34.11
CA ARG A 21 -16.76 12.70 34.16
C ARG A 21 -17.64 13.07 32.97
N GLU A 22 -17.60 14.32 32.53
CA GLU A 22 -18.28 14.77 31.31
C GLU A 22 -17.80 14.01 30.05
N HIS A 23 -16.54 13.56 30.06
CA HIS A 23 -15.94 12.76 28.98
C HIS A 23 -16.06 11.24 29.21
N GLY A 24 -16.84 10.81 30.19
CA GLY A 24 -17.09 9.39 30.49
C GLY A 24 -15.94 8.69 31.20
N ALA A 25 -15.11 9.41 31.95
CA ALA A 25 -14.07 8.80 32.75
C ALA A 25 -14.65 7.92 33.87
N SER A 26 -13.96 6.83 34.18
CA SER A 26 -14.28 5.94 35.30
C SER A 26 -13.04 5.58 36.12
N GLY A 27 -13.27 5.21 37.38
CA GLY A 27 -12.21 4.78 38.29
C GLY A 27 -11.23 5.90 38.66
N GLU A 28 -11.73 7.13 38.80
CA GLU A 28 -10.87 8.28 39.10
C GLU A 28 -10.26 8.17 40.49
N ARG A 29 -8.93 8.25 40.56
CA ARG A 29 -8.14 8.24 41.79
C ARG A 29 -7.29 9.50 41.83
N VAL A 30 -7.40 10.25 42.92
CA VAL A 30 -6.51 11.39 43.18
C VAL A 30 -5.50 10.99 44.25
N SER A 31 -4.24 11.32 43.98
CA SER A 31 -3.13 11.20 44.91
C SER A 31 -2.32 12.48 44.90
N HIS A 32 -1.59 12.73 45.97
CA HIS A 32 -0.74 13.91 46.10
C HIS A 32 0.71 13.44 46.21
N GLY A 33 1.61 14.17 45.56
CA GLY A 33 3.03 13.84 45.52
C GLY A 33 3.88 15.08 45.27
N TRP A 34 5.18 14.85 45.20
CA TRP A 34 6.16 15.91 44.98
C TRP A 34 6.74 15.78 43.57
N GLY A 35 6.80 16.90 42.85
CA GLY A 35 7.49 16.99 41.57
C GLY A 35 9.01 16.84 41.72
N ALA A 36 9.70 16.62 40.61
CA ALA A 36 11.17 16.57 40.60
C ALA A 36 11.82 17.86 41.13
N ASP A 37 11.11 19.00 41.00
CA ASP A 37 11.54 20.32 41.43
C ASP A 37 11.06 20.68 42.86
N GLY A 38 10.39 19.76 43.56
CA GLY A 38 9.88 19.97 44.93
C GLY A 38 8.48 20.61 45.01
N ASP A 39 7.80 20.78 43.88
CA ASP A 39 6.44 21.32 43.80
C ASP A 39 5.38 20.32 44.34
N ASP A 40 4.35 20.84 45.03
CA ASP A 40 3.19 20.05 45.49
C ASP A 40 2.27 19.77 44.29
N LEU A 41 2.24 18.51 43.85
CA LEU A 41 1.52 18.06 42.67
C LEU A 41 0.36 17.14 43.05
N ALA A 42 -0.76 17.35 42.37
CA ALA A 42 -1.83 16.38 42.34
C ALA A 42 -1.66 15.45 41.13
N VAL A 43 -1.84 14.16 41.37
CA VAL A 43 -1.79 13.10 40.37
C VAL A 43 -3.16 12.44 40.30
N ILE A 44 -3.81 12.56 39.15
CA ILE A 44 -5.12 11.97 38.87
C ILE A 44 -4.95 10.79 37.93
N GLU A 45 -5.30 9.60 38.36
CA GLU A 45 -5.39 8.39 37.55
C GLU A 45 -6.84 8.10 37.21
N MET A 46 -7.15 7.77 35.97
CA MET A 46 -8.52 7.44 35.55
C MET A 46 -8.52 6.60 34.27
N GLN A 47 -9.65 6.02 33.94
CA GLN A 47 -9.87 5.32 32.67
C GLN A 47 -10.80 6.13 31.78
N LEU A 48 -10.45 6.32 30.51
CA LEU A 48 -11.26 7.08 29.55
C LEU A 48 -11.60 6.27 28.29
N PRO A 49 -12.77 6.47 27.67
CA PRO A 49 -13.08 5.93 26.35
C PRO A 49 -12.08 6.40 25.29
N ASN A 50 -11.69 5.49 24.39
CA ASN A 50 -10.59 5.73 23.45
C ASN A 50 -10.88 6.90 22.50
N ASP A 51 -12.13 7.06 22.08
CA ASP A 51 -12.63 8.10 21.17
C ASP A 51 -12.74 9.47 21.85
N ARG A 52 -12.92 9.50 23.18
CA ARG A 52 -13.05 10.72 23.99
C ARG A 52 -11.73 11.31 24.47
N LEU A 53 -10.65 10.52 24.44
CA LEU A 53 -9.33 10.92 24.91
C LEU A 53 -8.86 12.27 24.32
N GLY A 54 -8.98 12.44 23.00
CA GLY A 54 -8.51 13.65 22.32
C GLY A 54 -9.28 14.91 22.74
N GLY A 55 -10.59 14.79 22.91
CA GLY A 55 -11.45 15.90 23.38
C GLY A 55 -11.11 16.29 24.81
N PHE A 56 -10.97 15.28 25.68
CA PHE A 56 -10.60 15.49 27.07
C PHE A 56 -9.25 16.19 27.21
N VAL A 57 -8.20 15.68 26.56
CA VAL A 57 -6.85 16.31 26.62
C VAL A 57 -6.89 17.76 26.16
N SER A 58 -7.66 18.07 25.11
CA SER A 58 -7.80 19.45 24.62
C SER A 58 -8.44 20.36 25.67
N ALA A 59 -9.59 19.93 26.23
CA ALA A 59 -10.32 20.69 27.22
C ALA A 59 -9.54 20.83 28.54
N SER A 60 -8.76 19.82 28.92
CA SER A 60 -7.89 19.87 30.10
C SER A 60 -6.77 20.88 29.95
N ILE A 61 -6.12 20.96 28.78
CA ILE A 61 -5.08 21.97 28.50
C ILE A 61 -5.67 23.39 28.51
N GLU A 62 -6.87 23.58 27.96
CA GLU A 62 -7.57 24.87 28.01
C GLU A 62 -7.94 25.28 29.44
N ALA A 63 -8.33 24.31 30.27
CA ALA A 63 -8.70 24.56 31.67
C ALA A 63 -7.49 24.84 32.57
N ALA A 64 -6.37 24.14 32.33
CA ALA A 64 -5.14 24.25 33.10
C ALA A 64 -3.90 24.02 32.20
N PRO A 65 -3.17 25.08 31.84
CA PRO A 65 -2.05 24.98 30.88
C PRO A 65 -0.85 24.15 31.35
N GLU A 66 -0.67 24.01 32.66
CA GLU A 66 0.49 23.31 33.25
C GLU A 66 0.29 21.80 33.41
N VAL A 67 -0.82 21.26 32.91
CA VAL A 67 -1.16 19.85 33.03
C VAL A 67 -0.24 18.99 32.18
N ARG A 68 0.28 17.93 32.77
CA ARG A 68 1.04 16.88 32.07
C ARG A 68 0.22 15.60 32.01
N PHE A 69 0.20 14.96 30.85
CA PHE A 69 -0.50 13.71 30.63
C PHE A 69 0.49 12.60 30.34
N THR A 70 0.29 11.46 30.99
CA THR A 70 0.85 10.18 30.60
C THR A 70 -0.32 9.25 30.35
N PHE A 71 -0.34 8.55 29.23
CA PHE A 71 -1.34 7.52 29.00
C PHE A 71 -0.67 6.24 28.53
N GLU A 72 -1.26 5.12 28.92
CA GLU A 72 -0.80 3.81 28.47
C GLU A 72 -1.43 3.52 27.10
N PRO A 73 -0.62 3.27 26.05
CA PRO A 73 -1.13 2.99 24.72
C PRO A 73 -1.78 1.60 24.61
N THR A 74 -1.67 0.77 25.65
CA THR A 74 -2.31 -0.54 25.75
C THR A 74 -3.77 -0.38 26.17
N GLY A 75 -4.68 -1.15 25.58
CA GLY A 75 -6.09 -1.10 25.97
C GLY A 75 -6.25 -1.70 27.37
N VAL A 76 -7.10 -1.10 28.21
CA VAL A 76 -7.53 -1.68 29.50
C VAL A 76 -8.97 -2.21 29.35
N LEU A 77 -9.26 -3.36 29.98
CA LEU A 77 -10.63 -3.88 30.08
C LEU A 77 -11.14 -3.59 31.49
N ALA A 78 -12.00 -2.59 31.63
CA ALA A 78 -12.75 -2.40 32.86
C ALA A 78 -13.85 -3.47 32.91
N ILE A 79 -13.94 -4.19 34.03
CA ILE A 79 -15.06 -5.11 34.29
C ILE A 79 -15.82 -4.52 35.47
N GLU A 80 -17.03 -4.05 35.20
CA GLU A 80 -17.95 -3.60 36.24
C GLU A 80 -18.93 -4.73 36.55
N PRO A 81 -19.15 -5.08 37.83
CA PRO A 81 -20.20 -6.03 38.21
C PRO A 81 -21.59 -5.43 37.92
N PRO A 82 -22.58 -6.25 37.51
CA PRO A 82 -22.60 -7.71 37.58
C PRO A 82 -21.99 -8.43 36.36
N LEU A 83 -21.31 -9.55 36.62
CA LEU A 83 -20.58 -10.37 35.63
C LEU A 83 -21.48 -11.12 34.61
N GLY A 84 -22.81 -10.95 34.68
CA GLY A 84 -23.76 -11.63 33.78
C GLY A 84 -23.72 -11.14 32.34
N GLU A 85 -23.22 -9.91 32.10
CA GLU A 85 -23.27 -9.22 30.80
C GLU A 85 -21.87 -9.05 30.16
N ILE A 86 -20.85 -9.80 30.60
CA ILE A 86 -19.46 -9.67 30.10
C ILE A 86 -19.39 -9.85 28.56
N SER A 87 -20.21 -10.73 27.99
CA SER A 87 -20.24 -10.95 26.54
C SER A 87 -20.76 -9.74 25.76
N GLU A 88 -21.52 -8.85 26.39
CA GLU A 88 -22.00 -7.60 25.79
C GLU A 88 -21.03 -6.45 26.09
N ALA A 89 -20.45 -6.39 27.29
CA ALA A 89 -19.44 -5.40 27.68
C ALA A 89 -18.14 -5.48 26.84
N VAL A 90 -17.76 -6.66 26.36
CA VAL A 90 -16.59 -6.84 25.47
C VAL A 90 -16.86 -6.32 24.05
N ARG A 91 -18.13 -6.13 23.64
CA ARG A 91 -18.47 -5.69 22.28
C ARG A 91 -18.24 -4.19 22.04
N ASP A 92 -18.16 -3.37 23.09
CA ASP A 92 -18.03 -1.92 22.95
C ASP A 92 -16.56 -1.49 22.80
N VAL A 93 -15.91 -1.99 21.75
CA VAL A 93 -14.53 -1.64 21.44
C VAL A 93 -14.49 -0.29 20.73
N SER A 94 -14.33 0.78 21.52
CA SER A 94 -14.15 2.13 20.99
C SER A 94 -12.91 2.25 20.09
N ARG A 95 -13.09 2.92 18.94
CA ARG A 95 -12.03 3.25 17.98
C ARG A 95 -10.97 4.14 18.63
N ARG A 96 -9.74 4.10 18.12
CA ARG A 96 -8.67 4.99 18.59
C ARG A 96 -9.00 6.45 18.29
N SER A 97 -8.77 7.36 19.24
CA SER A 97 -8.91 8.80 18.97
C SER A 97 -7.86 9.29 17.96
N THR A 98 -8.15 10.43 17.33
CA THR A 98 -7.20 11.08 16.40
C THR A 98 -5.86 11.41 17.06
N LEU A 99 -5.86 11.73 18.36
CA LEU A 99 -4.63 11.97 19.12
C LEU A 99 -3.77 10.70 19.15
N GLU A 100 -4.37 9.55 19.47
CA GLU A 100 -3.67 8.26 19.47
C GLU A 100 -3.13 7.92 18.08
N LEU A 101 -3.91 8.16 17.03
CA LEU A 101 -3.48 7.91 15.65
C LEU A 101 -2.23 8.72 15.30
N VAL A 102 -2.21 10.00 15.64
CA VAL A 102 -1.07 10.87 15.31
C VAL A 102 0.16 10.55 16.15
N LEU A 103 -0.01 10.30 17.45
CA LEU A 103 1.10 9.91 18.31
C LEU A 103 1.68 8.55 17.89
N GLY A 104 0.82 7.57 17.62
CA GLY A 104 1.23 6.26 17.11
C GLY A 104 1.91 6.36 15.74
N ALA A 105 1.43 7.23 14.85
CA ALA A 105 2.08 7.49 13.57
C ALA A 105 3.45 8.13 13.74
N LEU A 106 3.60 9.13 14.62
CA LEU A 106 4.90 9.75 14.86
C LEU A 106 5.91 8.77 15.48
N GLN A 107 5.44 7.81 16.27
CA GLN A 107 6.26 6.73 16.82
C GLN A 107 6.61 5.66 15.77
N SER A 108 5.70 5.36 14.83
CA SER A 108 5.92 4.33 13.78
C SER A 108 7.02 4.70 12.80
N ILE A 109 7.35 5.98 12.71
CA ILE A 109 8.42 6.51 11.88
C ILE A 109 9.80 5.98 12.27
N GLY A 110 9.96 5.43 13.48
CA GLY A 110 11.16 4.75 13.94
C GLY A 110 12.41 5.65 13.97
N SER A 111 13.53 5.04 14.35
CA SER A 111 14.84 5.72 14.28
C SER A 111 15.34 5.76 12.84
N TRP A 112 16.09 6.82 12.49
CA TRP A 112 16.74 6.93 11.18
C TRP A 112 17.65 5.74 10.88
N ARG A 113 18.38 5.23 11.88
CA ARG A 113 19.25 4.06 11.71
C ARG A 113 18.44 2.82 11.32
N GLY A 114 17.34 2.55 12.03
CA GLY A 114 16.46 1.42 11.71
C GLY A 114 15.88 1.54 10.31
N LEU A 115 15.34 2.71 9.94
CA LEU A 115 14.80 2.99 8.61
C LEU A 115 15.82 2.66 7.51
N LEU A 116 17.06 3.15 7.65
CA LEU A 116 18.11 2.94 6.65
C LEU A 116 18.51 1.46 6.54
N VAL A 117 18.73 0.78 7.67
CA VAL A 117 19.12 -0.63 7.68
C VAL A 117 18.03 -1.51 7.08
N TYR A 118 16.77 -1.34 7.49
CA TYR A 118 15.66 -2.12 6.96
C TYR A 118 15.40 -1.86 5.48
N ALA A 119 15.49 -0.61 5.02
CA ALA A 119 15.32 -0.29 3.60
C ALA A 119 16.43 -0.91 2.74
N PHE A 120 17.69 -0.85 3.20
CA PHE A 120 18.81 -1.50 2.52
C PHE A 120 18.64 -3.02 2.46
N LEU A 121 18.37 -3.67 3.60
CA LEU A 121 18.17 -5.13 3.67
C LEU A 121 16.98 -5.59 2.82
N SER A 122 15.86 -4.85 2.85
CA SER A 122 14.70 -5.10 1.99
C SER A 122 15.09 -5.03 0.51
N GLY A 123 15.89 -4.03 0.11
CA GLY A 123 16.38 -3.88 -1.26
C GLY A 123 17.30 -5.03 -1.68
N VAL A 124 18.17 -5.51 -0.80
CA VAL A 124 19.01 -6.70 -1.04
C VAL A 124 18.16 -7.94 -1.30
N VAL A 125 17.17 -8.21 -0.45
CA VAL A 125 16.28 -9.37 -0.59
C VAL A 125 15.41 -9.25 -1.84
N ALA A 126 14.87 -8.06 -2.13
CA ALA A 126 14.09 -7.80 -3.33
C ALA A 126 14.92 -7.99 -4.60
N ALA A 127 16.15 -7.47 -4.63
CA ALA A 127 17.04 -7.64 -5.76
C ALA A 127 17.41 -9.10 -5.97
N TYR A 128 17.66 -9.86 -4.91
CA TYR A 128 17.89 -11.30 -5.01
C TYR A 128 16.68 -12.02 -5.63
N ALA A 129 15.46 -11.69 -5.19
CA ALA A 129 14.23 -12.23 -5.76
C ALA A 129 14.11 -11.94 -7.26
N VAL A 130 14.44 -10.72 -7.69
CA VAL A 130 14.33 -10.28 -9.08
C VAL A 130 15.46 -10.84 -9.96
N ILE A 131 16.71 -10.76 -9.52
CA ILE A 131 17.89 -11.24 -10.27
C ILE A 131 17.80 -12.75 -10.53
N PHE A 132 17.44 -13.53 -9.52
CA PHE A 132 17.43 -15.00 -9.61
C PHE A 132 16.09 -15.60 -10.06
N ASN A 133 15.11 -14.78 -10.43
CA ASN A 133 13.74 -15.21 -10.76
C ASN A 133 13.07 -16.06 -9.67
N ILE A 134 13.13 -15.57 -8.43
CA ILE A 134 12.56 -16.21 -7.24
C ILE A 134 11.44 -15.32 -6.68
N PRO A 135 10.30 -15.17 -7.39
CA PRO A 135 9.28 -14.18 -7.04
C PRO A 135 8.61 -14.45 -5.67
N TYR A 136 8.62 -15.69 -5.17
CA TYR A 136 8.10 -16.01 -3.84
C TYR A 136 8.89 -15.36 -2.69
N LEU A 137 10.08 -14.82 -2.96
CA LEU A 137 10.90 -14.10 -1.98
C LEU A 137 10.51 -12.61 -1.87
N LEU A 138 9.78 -12.06 -2.85
CA LEU A 138 9.30 -10.67 -2.81
C LEU A 138 8.45 -10.35 -1.56
N PRO A 139 7.52 -11.22 -1.11
CA PRO A 139 6.82 -11.03 0.17
C PRO A 139 7.75 -10.85 1.37
N ALA A 140 8.88 -11.55 1.43
CA ALA A 140 9.84 -11.39 2.52
C ALA A 140 10.47 -9.99 2.49
N ALA A 141 10.86 -9.50 1.31
CA ALA A 141 11.36 -8.14 1.13
C ALA A 141 10.33 -7.08 1.53
N MET A 142 9.06 -7.28 1.15
CA MET A 142 7.95 -6.39 1.50
C MET A 142 7.70 -6.35 3.01
N LEU A 143 7.81 -7.48 3.71
CA LEU A 143 7.63 -7.54 5.17
C LEU A 143 8.75 -6.81 5.93
N ILE A 144 9.98 -6.84 5.39
CA ILE A 144 11.14 -6.14 5.95
C ILE A 144 11.07 -4.63 5.66
N SER A 145 10.43 -4.25 4.55
CA SER A 145 10.42 -2.88 4.04
C SER A 145 9.80 -1.88 5.03
N PRO A 146 10.53 -0.82 5.43
CA PRO A 146 10.06 0.13 6.41
C PRO A 146 9.19 1.26 5.80
N MET A 147 8.63 1.03 4.60
CA MET A 147 7.92 2.07 3.83
C MET A 147 6.48 2.32 4.31
N GLY A 148 5.83 1.31 4.90
CA GLY A 148 4.43 1.41 5.34
C GLY A 148 4.20 2.50 6.39
N GLY A 149 5.07 2.60 7.40
CA GLY A 149 4.97 3.61 8.46
C GLY A 149 5.05 5.05 7.93
N PRO A 150 6.13 5.44 7.23
CA PRO A 150 6.28 6.77 6.63
C PRO A 150 5.13 7.18 5.69
N VAL A 151 4.60 6.26 4.87
CA VAL A 151 3.44 6.56 4.01
C VAL A 151 2.17 6.77 4.82
N MET A 152 1.93 5.94 5.85
CA MET A 152 0.76 6.11 6.72
C MET A 152 0.81 7.41 7.53
N VAL A 153 2.01 7.90 7.86
CA VAL A 153 2.19 9.24 8.45
C VAL A 153 1.75 10.32 7.47
N ALA A 154 2.14 10.22 6.20
CA ALA A 154 1.68 11.14 5.17
C ALA A 154 0.15 11.10 4.99
N VAL A 155 -0.45 9.90 5.02
CA VAL A 155 -1.92 9.71 5.00
C VAL A 155 -2.61 10.43 6.16
N ILE A 156 -2.13 10.22 7.39
CA ILE A 156 -2.70 10.87 8.59
C ILE A 156 -2.49 12.39 8.54
N ALA A 157 -1.33 12.85 8.06
CA ALA A 157 -1.04 14.26 7.87
C ALA A 157 -2.00 14.93 6.86
N ILE A 158 -2.31 14.26 5.75
CA ILE A 158 -3.30 14.73 4.78
C ILE A 158 -4.68 14.81 5.45
N ALA A 159 -5.10 13.77 6.17
CA ALA A 159 -6.40 13.74 6.83
C ALA A 159 -6.54 14.82 7.92
N THR A 160 -5.48 15.10 8.68
CA THR A 160 -5.47 16.08 9.77
C THR A 160 -5.18 17.51 9.30
N GLY A 161 -4.54 17.70 8.15
CA GLY A 161 -4.14 19.01 7.63
C GLY A 161 -2.73 19.46 8.05
N ASP A 162 -1.91 18.58 8.64
CA ASP A 162 -0.58 18.92 9.19
C ASP A 162 0.53 18.80 8.13
N THR A 163 0.98 19.94 7.59
CA THR A 163 2.04 20.00 6.58
C THR A 163 3.42 19.59 7.12
N GLY A 164 3.67 19.81 8.41
CA GLY A 164 4.93 19.42 9.06
C GLY A 164 5.03 17.91 9.24
N MET A 165 3.93 17.25 9.61
CA MET A 165 3.83 15.80 9.63
C MET A 165 3.91 15.21 8.23
N LEU A 166 3.27 15.82 7.23
CA LEU A 166 3.35 15.38 5.84
C LEU A 166 4.80 15.38 5.36
N ARG A 167 5.51 16.50 5.52
CA ARG A 167 6.93 16.61 5.15
C ARG A 167 7.79 15.54 5.83
N ARG A 168 7.57 15.30 7.13
CA ARG A 168 8.32 14.27 7.89
C ARG A 168 8.07 12.85 7.36
N GLY A 169 6.83 12.53 6.97
CA GLY A 169 6.48 11.25 6.36
C GLY A 169 7.09 11.09 4.97
N LEU A 170 6.93 12.09 4.10
CA LEU A 170 7.42 12.08 2.73
C LEU A 170 8.94 11.96 2.64
N ILE A 171 9.70 12.71 3.45
CA ILE A 171 11.16 12.64 3.45
C ILE A 171 11.62 11.20 3.76
N ARG A 172 11.04 10.57 4.79
CA ARG A 172 11.45 9.22 5.18
C ARG A 172 10.98 8.16 4.21
N PHE A 173 9.81 8.34 3.63
CA PHE A 173 9.31 7.48 2.56
C PHE A 173 10.27 7.48 1.36
N TRP A 174 10.60 8.66 0.82
CA TRP A 174 11.47 8.75 -0.34
C TRP A 174 12.90 8.33 -0.05
N VAL A 175 13.43 8.58 1.17
CA VAL A 175 14.72 8.03 1.57
C VAL A 175 14.69 6.49 1.59
N ALA A 176 13.63 5.87 2.11
CA ALA A 176 13.49 4.42 2.11
C ALA A 176 13.39 3.85 0.69
N VAL A 177 12.60 4.48 -0.19
CA VAL A 177 12.53 4.13 -1.63
C VAL A 177 13.91 4.18 -2.27
N SER A 178 14.60 5.32 -2.15
CA SER A 178 15.89 5.55 -2.81
C SER A 178 16.95 4.59 -2.29
N LEU A 179 16.95 4.27 -1.00
CA LEU A 179 17.90 3.33 -0.44
C LEU A 179 17.60 1.88 -0.85
N LEU A 180 16.32 1.49 -0.93
CA LEU A 180 15.91 0.18 -1.43
C LEU A 180 16.31 0.02 -2.91
N ALA A 181 16.00 1.01 -3.75
CA ALA A 181 16.40 1.03 -5.16
C ALA A 181 17.93 1.05 -5.31
N GLY A 182 18.64 1.84 -4.49
CA GLY A 182 20.09 1.88 -4.47
C GLY A 182 20.73 0.56 -4.05
N ALA A 183 20.19 -0.12 -3.04
CA ALA A 183 20.63 -1.44 -2.63
C ALA A 183 20.42 -2.47 -3.74
N ALA A 184 19.27 -2.38 -4.44
CA ALA A 184 19.00 -3.24 -5.58
C ALA A 184 19.96 -2.97 -6.75
N ALA A 185 20.28 -1.70 -7.03
CA ALA A 185 21.27 -1.32 -8.02
C ALA A 185 22.67 -1.84 -7.68
N ILE A 186 23.10 -1.72 -6.41
CA ILE A 186 24.38 -2.28 -5.94
C ILE A 186 24.41 -3.79 -6.16
N MET A 187 23.33 -4.50 -5.83
CA MET A 187 23.22 -5.94 -6.06
C MET A 187 23.30 -6.28 -7.55
N GLY A 188 22.56 -5.58 -8.41
CA GLY A 188 22.63 -5.77 -9.85
C GLY A 188 24.06 -5.61 -10.38
N ALA A 189 24.78 -4.58 -9.93
CA ALA A 189 26.16 -4.34 -10.34
C ALA A 189 27.13 -5.41 -9.81
N VAL A 190 26.97 -5.85 -8.55
CA VAL A 190 27.81 -6.90 -7.95
C VAL A 190 27.63 -8.25 -8.66
N TYR A 191 26.41 -8.58 -9.06
CA TYR A 191 26.10 -9.83 -9.76
C TYR A 191 26.30 -9.77 -11.28
N GLY A 192 26.71 -8.62 -11.84
CA GLY A 192 26.89 -8.45 -13.29
C GLY A 192 25.58 -8.66 -14.06
N LEU A 193 24.48 -8.08 -13.59
CA LEU A 193 23.21 -8.15 -14.28
C LEU A 193 23.29 -7.31 -15.57
N ASP A 194 23.22 -7.98 -16.72
CA ASP A 194 23.32 -7.35 -18.04
C ASP A 194 22.02 -7.45 -18.88
N PHE A 195 21.01 -8.17 -18.39
CA PHE A 195 19.75 -8.40 -19.12
C PHE A 195 18.52 -8.39 -18.19
N SER A 196 17.34 -8.15 -18.78
CA SER A 196 16.06 -8.20 -18.06
C SER A 196 15.67 -9.62 -17.66
N THR A 197 15.35 -9.82 -16.39
CA THR A 197 14.88 -11.11 -15.87
C THR A 197 13.38 -11.28 -16.06
N ALA A 198 12.89 -12.53 -16.09
CA ALA A 198 11.45 -12.81 -16.19
C ALA A 198 10.64 -12.14 -15.07
N THR A 199 11.23 -11.98 -13.88
CA THR A 199 10.61 -11.29 -12.75
C THR A 199 10.58 -9.77 -12.95
N MET A 200 11.58 -9.18 -13.60
CA MET A 200 11.52 -7.76 -14.01
C MET A 200 10.39 -7.54 -15.01
N GLU A 201 10.25 -8.39 -16.02
CA GLU A 201 9.15 -8.31 -16.99
C GLU A 201 7.78 -8.43 -16.31
N MET A 202 7.65 -9.40 -15.41
CA MET A 202 6.40 -9.64 -14.68
C MET A 202 6.00 -8.44 -13.82
N ILE A 203 6.94 -7.82 -13.10
CA ILE A 203 6.67 -6.62 -12.29
C ILE A 203 6.40 -5.41 -13.19
N SER A 204 7.04 -5.36 -14.36
CA SER A 204 6.93 -4.23 -15.30
C SER A 204 5.70 -4.26 -16.18
N ALA A 205 4.96 -5.36 -16.19
CA ALA A 205 3.65 -5.43 -16.81
C ALA A 205 2.64 -4.55 -16.04
N LEU A 206 2.63 -3.25 -16.33
CA LEU A 206 1.64 -2.33 -15.77
C LEU A 206 0.23 -2.73 -16.23
N SER A 207 -0.69 -2.81 -15.28
CA SER A 207 -2.13 -2.85 -15.52
C SER A 207 -2.73 -1.50 -15.18
N SER A 208 -3.72 -1.07 -15.95
CA SER A 208 -4.51 0.12 -15.67
C SER A 208 -5.20 0.05 -14.30
N TRP A 209 -5.38 -1.15 -13.75
CA TRP A 209 -6.07 -1.37 -12.47
C TRP A 209 -5.18 -1.22 -11.23
N VAL A 210 -3.86 -1.00 -11.39
CA VAL A 210 -2.94 -0.89 -10.26
C VAL A 210 -3.33 0.23 -9.29
N LEU A 211 -3.86 1.35 -9.81
CA LEU A 211 -4.32 2.45 -8.95
C LEU A 211 -5.41 1.99 -7.97
N LEU A 212 -6.36 1.16 -8.39
CA LEU A 212 -7.42 0.67 -7.50
C LEU A 212 -6.88 -0.23 -6.39
N ILE A 213 -5.91 -1.09 -6.72
CA ILE A 213 -5.24 -1.95 -5.75
C ILE A 213 -4.51 -1.09 -4.71
N ALA A 214 -3.83 -0.04 -5.15
CA ALA A 214 -3.14 0.89 -4.27
C ALA A 214 -4.10 1.69 -3.37
N VAL A 215 -5.24 2.14 -3.90
CA VAL A 215 -6.32 2.77 -3.11
C VAL A 215 -6.84 1.80 -2.05
N ALA A 216 -7.09 0.53 -2.41
CA ALA A 216 -7.53 -0.49 -1.48
C ALA A 216 -6.47 -0.75 -0.38
N GLY A 217 -5.19 -0.83 -0.74
CA GLY A 217 -4.08 -0.99 0.21
C GLY A 217 -3.96 0.20 1.17
N GLY A 218 -4.10 1.42 0.67
CA GLY A 218 -4.14 2.62 1.50
C GLY A 218 -5.34 2.68 2.46
N ALA A 219 -6.52 2.33 1.96
CA ALA A 219 -7.74 2.24 2.76
C ALA A 219 -7.62 1.18 3.86
N ALA A 220 -7.11 -0.02 3.53
CA ALA A 220 -6.84 -1.07 4.51
C ALA A 220 -5.81 -0.63 5.56
N GLY A 221 -4.74 0.04 5.13
CA GLY A 221 -3.74 0.67 6.00
C GLY A 221 -4.36 1.65 7.00
N ALA A 222 -5.17 2.59 6.51
CA ALA A 222 -5.87 3.54 7.36
C ALA A 222 -6.86 2.88 8.32
N LEU A 223 -7.61 1.89 7.84
CA LEU A 223 -8.62 1.19 8.65
C LEU A 223 -7.97 0.39 9.80
N ALA A 224 -6.82 -0.23 9.57
CA ALA A 224 -6.08 -0.92 10.63
C ALA A 224 -5.51 0.05 11.68
N GLN A 225 -5.26 1.31 11.32
CA GLN A 225 -4.84 2.31 12.30
C GLN A 225 -6.00 2.77 13.18
N ILE A 226 -7.21 2.95 12.60
CA ILE A 226 -8.41 3.39 13.32
C ILE A 226 -8.94 2.32 14.28
N GLN A 227 -8.90 1.05 13.86
CA GLN A 227 -9.35 -0.07 14.67
C GLN A 227 -8.55 -0.12 15.98
N SER A 228 -9.26 -0.37 17.07
CA SER A 228 -8.62 -0.73 18.33
C SER A 228 -7.86 -2.03 18.15
N GLU A 229 -6.77 -2.22 18.89
CA GLU A 229 -6.01 -3.49 18.94
C GLU A 229 -6.90 -4.71 19.20
N ARG A 230 -8.06 -4.49 19.83
CA ARG A 230 -9.00 -5.54 20.23
C ARG A 230 -10.12 -5.82 19.22
N ASP A 231 -10.29 -4.97 18.21
CA ASP A 231 -11.30 -5.13 17.14
C ASP A 231 -10.63 -5.17 15.75
N SER A 232 -9.32 -5.35 15.73
CA SER A 232 -8.54 -5.38 14.49
C SER A 232 -8.67 -6.75 13.82
N LEU A 233 -9.45 -6.82 12.74
CA LEU A 233 -9.52 -8.02 11.89
C LEU A 233 -8.19 -8.31 11.18
N VAL A 234 -7.32 -7.29 11.04
CA VAL A 234 -6.05 -7.34 10.29
C VAL A 234 -4.98 -6.54 11.04
N THR A 235 -3.91 -7.21 11.47
CA THR A 235 -2.84 -6.59 12.28
C THR A 235 -2.15 -5.42 11.58
N ALA A 236 -1.60 -4.48 12.36
CA ALA A 236 -0.83 -3.35 11.84
C ALA A 236 0.38 -3.81 10.97
N THR A 237 0.94 -4.98 11.27
CA THR A 237 2.01 -5.61 10.47
C THR A 237 1.50 -6.07 9.11
N ALA A 238 0.31 -6.68 9.05
CA ALA A 238 -0.29 -7.14 7.81
C ALA A 238 -0.68 -5.96 6.89
N THR A 239 -1.12 -4.84 7.45
CA THR A 239 -1.43 -3.66 6.63
C THR A 239 -0.20 -2.87 6.21
N GLY A 240 0.84 -2.82 7.05
CA GLY A 240 2.17 -2.35 6.64
C GLY A 240 2.72 -3.15 5.47
N PHE A 241 2.53 -4.48 5.49
CA PHE A 241 2.85 -5.37 4.38
C PHE A 241 2.06 -5.02 3.11
N LEU A 242 0.74 -4.83 3.17
CA LEU A 242 -0.06 -4.46 1.99
C LEU A 242 0.43 -3.17 1.31
N VAL A 243 0.84 -2.17 2.09
CA VAL A 243 1.43 -0.94 1.55
C VAL A 243 2.78 -1.24 0.90
N ALA A 244 3.64 -2.01 1.57
CA ALA A 244 4.95 -2.38 1.06
C ALA A 244 4.89 -3.27 -0.19
N VAL A 245 3.84 -4.08 -0.34
CA VAL A 245 3.57 -4.94 -1.52
C VAL A 245 3.46 -4.10 -2.78
N SER A 246 2.77 -2.96 -2.71
CA SER A 246 2.58 -2.07 -3.86
C SER A 246 3.82 -1.24 -4.21
N LEU A 247 4.82 -1.15 -3.33
CA LEU A 247 5.91 -0.17 -3.45
C LEU A 247 7.31 -0.78 -3.57
N SER A 248 7.58 -1.89 -2.88
CA SER A 248 8.93 -2.47 -2.81
C SER A 248 9.39 -3.10 -4.12
N PRO A 249 8.56 -3.91 -4.83
CA PRO A 249 8.98 -4.51 -6.10
C PRO A 249 9.27 -3.46 -7.20
N PRO A 250 8.41 -2.45 -7.44
CA PRO A 250 8.73 -1.40 -8.40
C PRO A 250 10.02 -0.65 -8.06
N ALA A 251 10.27 -0.35 -6.79
CA ALA A 251 11.51 0.31 -6.37
C ALA A 251 12.75 -0.55 -6.62
N ALA A 252 12.67 -1.88 -6.41
CA ALA A 252 13.76 -2.80 -6.70
C ALA A 252 14.05 -2.90 -8.20
N VAL A 253 13.00 -3.05 -9.03
CA VAL A 253 13.14 -3.10 -10.50
C VAL A 253 13.64 -1.77 -11.05
N LEU A 254 13.22 -0.63 -10.48
CA LEU A 254 13.75 0.69 -10.84
C LEU A 254 15.27 0.74 -10.62
N GLY A 255 15.75 0.29 -9.45
CA GLY A 255 17.18 0.21 -9.15
C GLY A 255 17.96 -0.69 -10.11
N LEU A 256 17.43 -1.88 -10.40
CA LEU A 256 18.04 -2.82 -11.35
C LEU A 256 18.01 -2.30 -12.80
N GLY A 257 16.94 -1.61 -13.20
CA GLY A 257 16.78 -0.97 -14.50
C GLY A 257 17.87 0.05 -14.80
N VAL A 258 18.30 0.81 -13.77
CA VAL A 258 19.44 1.74 -13.87
C VAL A 258 20.74 1.01 -14.16
N VAL A 259 20.97 -0.16 -13.55
CA VAL A 259 22.20 -0.95 -13.75
C VAL A 259 22.30 -1.48 -15.17
N ILE A 260 21.22 -2.05 -15.70
CA ILE A 260 21.17 -2.60 -17.06
C ILE A 260 21.06 -1.52 -18.14
N GLY A 261 20.98 -0.24 -17.78
CA GLY A 261 20.86 0.88 -18.73
C GLY A 261 19.51 0.99 -19.44
N ARG A 262 18.48 0.30 -18.93
CA ARG A 262 17.13 0.23 -19.53
C ARG A 262 16.22 1.32 -18.97
N TRP A 263 16.33 2.51 -19.56
CA TRP A 263 15.56 3.70 -19.15
C TRP A 263 14.04 3.57 -19.33
N ASP A 264 13.62 2.68 -20.23
CA ASP A 264 12.24 2.24 -20.40
C ASP A 264 11.67 1.65 -19.09
N TYR A 265 12.38 0.71 -18.45
CA TYR A 265 11.96 0.19 -17.14
C TYR A 265 12.01 1.24 -16.06
N VAL A 266 13.03 2.09 -16.06
CA VAL A 266 13.17 3.13 -15.03
C VAL A 266 11.97 4.08 -15.08
N ALA A 267 11.55 4.51 -16.28
CA ALA A 267 10.39 5.35 -16.47
C ALA A 267 9.07 4.62 -16.09
N GLN A 268 8.88 3.39 -16.56
CA GLN A 268 7.71 2.57 -16.22
C GLN A 268 7.58 2.35 -14.71
N MET A 269 8.68 2.00 -14.03
CA MET A 269 8.68 1.77 -12.59
C MET A 269 8.53 3.04 -11.79
N ALA A 270 9.06 4.17 -12.27
CA ALA A 270 8.85 5.47 -11.63
C ALA A 270 7.36 5.87 -11.68
N VAL A 271 6.72 5.71 -12.84
CA VAL A 271 5.27 5.95 -13.01
C VAL A 271 4.47 5.01 -12.12
N LEU A 272 4.79 3.72 -12.10
CA LEU A 272 4.12 2.72 -11.27
C LEU A 272 4.24 3.06 -9.77
N LEU A 273 5.43 3.46 -9.33
CA LEU A 273 5.68 3.85 -7.95
C LEU A 273 4.92 5.13 -7.57
N LEU A 274 4.82 6.10 -8.47
CA LEU A 274 4.03 7.31 -8.25
C LEU A 274 2.53 7.01 -8.21
N LEU A 275 2.02 6.21 -9.15
CA LEU A 275 0.61 5.83 -9.22
C LEU A 275 0.18 5.07 -7.96
N THR A 276 1.00 4.12 -7.51
CA THR A 276 0.76 3.37 -6.28
C THR A 276 0.87 4.27 -5.04
N PHE A 277 1.86 5.16 -4.97
CA PHE A 277 1.98 6.15 -3.90
C PHE A 277 0.74 7.05 -3.80
N PHE A 278 0.31 7.68 -4.91
CA PHE A 278 -0.88 8.52 -4.92
C PHE A 278 -2.16 7.73 -4.61
N GLY A 279 -2.27 6.50 -5.11
CA GLY A 279 -3.38 5.59 -4.77
C GLY A 279 -3.47 5.31 -3.27
N ILE A 280 -2.34 4.94 -2.64
CA ILE A 280 -2.27 4.69 -1.19
C ILE A 280 -2.65 5.95 -0.41
N LEU A 281 -2.13 7.12 -0.80
CA LEU A 281 -2.48 8.39 -0.16
C LEU A 281 -3.97 8.71 -0.30
N ALA A 282 -4.55 8.54 -1.49
CA ALA A 282 -5.95 8.83 -1.77
C ALA A 282 -6.88 7.91 -0.97
N GLY A 283 -6.66 6.59 -1.05
CA GLY A 283 -7.46 5.59 -0.35
C GLY A 283 -7.36 5.75 1.17
N GLY A 284 -6.15 5.91 1.70
CA GLY A 284 -5.95 6.09 3.12
C GLY A 284 -6.56 7.39 3.65
N ALA A 285 -6.34 8.52 2.98
CA ALA A 285 -6.88 9.81 3.41
C ALA A 285 -8.41 9.83 3.34
N LEU A 286 -9.00 9.25 2.29
CA LEU A 286 -10.45 9.12 2.15
C LEU A 286 -11.05 8.31 3.30
N THR A 287 -10.43 7.17 3.65
CA THR A 287 -10.87 6.35 4.80
C THR A 287 -10.74 7.11 6.12
N LEU A 288 -9.64 7.80 6.39
CA LEU A 288 -9.51 8.56 7.65
C LEU A 288 -10.53 9.71 7.74
N VAL A 289 -10.78 10.41 6.63
CA VAL A 289 -11.76 11.51 6.58
C VAL A 289 -13.18 11.00 6.75
N SER A 290 -13.54 9.87 6.13
CA SER A 290 -14.89 9.29 6.27
C SER A 290 -15.17 8.80 7.69
N PHE A 291 -14.13 8.44 8.45
CA PHE A 291 -14.21 8.11 9.87
C PHE A 291 -14.09 9.32 10.80
N GLY A 292 -14.04 10.55 10.27
CA GLY A 292 -14.06 11.78 11.05
C GLY A 292 -12.73 12.20 11.70
N VAL A 293 -11.61 11.56 11.35
CA VAL A 293 -10.29 11.82 11.97
C VAL A 293 -9.86 13.28 11.78
N GLY A 294 -10.05 13.84 10.58
CA GLY A 294 -9.70 15.23 10.32
C GLY A 294 -10.57 16.24 11.09
N PRO A 295 -11.91 16.21 10.96
CA PRO A 295 -12.81 17.13 11.65
C PRO A 295 -12.72 17.08 13.18
N ASN A 296 -12.52 15.88 13.74
CA ASN A 296 -12.51 15.62 15.18
C ASN A 296 -11.09 15.67 15.79
N ALA A 297 -10.09 16.10 15.01
CA ALA A 297 -8.73 16.27 15.51
C ALA A 297 -8.68 17.34 16.62
N PRO A 298 -8.02 17.06 17.77
CA PRO A 298 -7.70 18.04 18.80
C PRO A 298 -7.03 19.29 18.21
N PRO A 299 -7.27 20.51 18.74
CA PRO A 299 -6.60 21.73 18.27
C PRO A 299 -5.07 21.62 18.22
N ALA A 300 -4.47 20.91 19.19
CA ALA A 300 -3.02 20.68 19.26
C ALA A 300 -2.45 19.89 18.06
N VAL A 301 -3.28 19.11 17.39
CA VAL A 301 -2.87 18.19 16.30
C VAL A 301 -3.56 18.54 14.98
N ARG A 302 -4.57 19.40 15.01
CA ARG A 302 -5.35 19.79 13.85
C ARG A 302 -4.62 20.86 13.06
N GLY A 303 -4.20 20.50 11.85
CA GLY A 303 -3.69 21.47 10.88
C GLY A 303 -4.79 22.33 10.24
N SER A 304 -4.42 23.15 9.25
CA SER A 304 -5.37 24.08 8.65
C SER A 304 -6.34 23.37 7.69
N ARG A 305 -7.62 23.81 7.68
CA ARG A 305 -8.64 23.27 6.76
C ARG A 305 -8.27 23.50 5.30
N LEU A 306 -7.64 24.64 5.01
CA LEU A 306 -7.14 24.97 3.68
C LEU A 306 -5.99 24.04 3.27
N ALA A 307 -5.01 23.79 4.16
CA ALA A 307 -3.93 22.85 3.85
C ALA A 307 -4.47 21.46 3.58
N ARG A 308 -5.43 20.98 4.38
CA ARG A 308 -6.11 19.71 4.15
C ARG A 308 -6.74 19.63 2.76
N ALA A 309 -7.53 20.63 2.38
CA ALA A 309 -8.19 20.67 1.08
C ALA A 309 -7.19 20.68 -0.07
N TRP A 310 -6.14 21.50 0.02
CA TRP A 310 -5.08 21.56 -0.99
C TRP A 310 -4.28 20.25 -1.11
N MET A 311 -3.92 19.63 0.03
CA MET A 311 -3.22 18.34 0.02
C MET A 311 -4.09 17.23 -0.59
N ALA A 312 -5.38 17.18 -0.24
CA ALA A 312 -6.32 16.24 -0.84
C ALA A 312 -6.49 16.48 -2.35
N ALA A 313 -6.58 17.75 -2.76
CA ALA A 313 -6.65 18.12 -4.17
C ALA A 313 -5.39 17.69 -4.93
N ILE A 314 -4.19 17.92 -4.38
CA ILE A 314 -2.92 17.47 -4.99
C ILE A 314 -2.89 15.95 -5.15
N VAL A 315 -3.36 15.20 -4.15
CA VAL A 315 -3.37 13.73 -4.21
C VAL A 315 -4.34 13.22 -5.27
N ILE A 316 -5.56 13.77 -5.32
CA ILE A 316 -6.59 13.39 -6.29
C ILE A 316 -6.19 13.80 -7.71
N LEU A 317 -5.74 15.05 -7.89
CA LEU A 317 -5.33 15.56 -9.20
C LEU A 317 -4.04 14.89 -9.67
N GLY A 318 -3.08 14.65 -8.78
CA GLY A 318 -1.83 13.95 -9.11
C GLY A 318 -2.08 12.50 -9.53
N GLY A 319 -2.85 11.75 -8.74
CA GLY A 319 -3.23 10.38 -9.08
C GLY A 319 -4.09 10.30 -10.35
N GLY A 320 -5.07 11.20 -10.49
CA GLY A 320 -5.94 11.27 -11.66
C GLY A 320 -5.20 11.66 -12.94
N ALA A 321 -4.30 12.66 -12.87
CA ALA A 321 -3.48 13.06 -14.00
C ALA A 321 -2.53 11.95 -14.44
N LEU A 322 -1.89 11.24 -13.50
CA LEU A 322 -1.02 10.09 -13.82
C LEU A 322 -1.82 8.94 -14.43
N PHE A 323 -3.01 8.65 -13.91
CA PHE A 323 -3.89 7.62 -14.47
C PHE A 323 -4.35 7.96 -15.89
N LEU A 324 -4.81 9.20 -16.10
CA LEU A 324 -5.23 9.66 -17.43
C LEU A 324 -4.05 9.66 -18.40
N TRP A 325 -2.88 10.12 -17.95
CA TRP A 325 -1.65 10.08 -18.73
C TRP A 325 -1.27 8.64 -19.10
N GLN A 326 -1.29 7.71 -18.14
CA GLN A 326 -1.02 6.29 -18.38
C GLN A 326 -1.99 5.72 -19.43
N SER A 327 -3.29 6.01 -19.29
CA SER A 327 -4.33 5.52 -20.20
C SER A 327 -4.22 6.09 -21.62
N GLY A 328 -3.71 7.32 -21.74
CA GLY A 328 -3.49 7.99 -23.03
C GLY A 328 -2.09 7.83 -23.61
N SER A 329 -1.17 7.22 -22.86
CA SER A 329 0.23 7.01 -23.25
C SER A 329 0.41 5.71 -24.06
N SER A 330 1.65 5.47 -24.52
CA SER A 330 2.01 4.34 -25.39
C SER A 330 1.66 2.97 -24.79
N PRO A 331 1.51 1.92 -25.63
CA PRO A 331 1.26 0.53 -25.22
C PRO A 331 2.18 0.00 -24.11
N GLU A 332 3.38 0.58 -23.97
CA GLU A 332 4.36 0.30 -22.93
C GLU A 332 3.83 0.36 -21.50
N PHE A 333 2.85 1.21 -21.23
CA PHE A 333 2.28 1.39 -19.88
C PHE A 333 1.01 0.57 -19.63
N GLN A 334 0.63 -0.30 -20.58
CA GLN A 334 -0.58 -1.14 -20.54
C GLN A 334 -0.27 -2.61 -20.89
N LYS A 335 0.99 -3.05 -20.79
CA LYS A 335 1.44 -4.38 -21.20
C LYS A 335 0.64 -5.53 -20.55
N ALA A 336 0.20 -5.40 -19.30
CA ALA A 336 -0.62 -6.45 -18.68
C ALA A 336 -2.02 -6.54 -19.29
N ASP A 337 -2.63 -5.40 -19.62
CA ASP A 337 -3.97 -5.35 -20.19
C ASP A 337 -3.95 -5.84 -21.64
N LEU A 338 -2.95 -5.43 -22.42
CA LEU A 338 -2.73 -5.87 -23.81
C LEU A 338 -2.43 -7.38 -23.91
N SER A 339 -1.63 -7.94 -22.99
CA SER A 339 -1.42 -9.39 -22.90
C SER A 339 -2.74 -10.13 -22.64
N ARG A 340 -3.54 -9.63 -21.68
CA ARG A 340 -4.85 -10.22 -21.36
C ARG A 340 -5.82 -10.15 -22.54
N ASP A 341 -5.86 -9.03 -23.25
CA ASP A 341 -6.71 -8.87 -24.43
C ASP A 341 -6.24 -9.74 -25.60
N ALA A 342 -4.93 -9.88 -25.81
CA ALA A 342 -4.41 -10.80 -26.82
C ALA A 342 -4.78 -12.26 -26.54
N VAL A 343 -4.76 -12.68 -25.27
CA VAL A 343 -5.25 -14.02 -24.85
C VAL A 343 -6.74 -14.17 -25.16
N ARG A 344 -7.55 -13.14 -24.89
CA ARG A 344 -8.99 -13.12 -25.18
C ARG A 344 -9.26 -13.25 -26.69
N VAL A 345 -8.65 -12.40 -27.50
CA VAL A 345 -8.77 -12.40 -28.97
C VAL A 345 -8.33 -13.74 -29.55
N THR A 346 -7.21 -14.28 -29.07
CA THR A 346 -6.70 -15.59 -29.53
C THR A 346 -7.65 -16.72 -29.17
N ARG A 347 -8.21 -16.71 -27.95
CA ARG A 347 -9.18 -17.72 -27.51
C ARG A 347 -10.47 -17.66 -28.32
N GLU A 348 -10.95 -16.48 -28.66
CA GLU A 348 -12.13 -16.28 -29.51
C GLU A 348 -11.86 -16.81 -30.93
N ALA A 349 -10.73 -16.44 -31.53
CA ALA A 349 -10.33 -16.91 -32.87
C ALA A 349 -10.22 -18.44 -32.97
N ILE A 350 -9.78 -19.12 -31.89
CA ILE A 350 -9.69 -20.59 -31.85
C ILE A 350 -11.06 -21.23 -31.59
N ARG A 351 -11.91 -20.62 -30.75
CA ARG A 351 -13.25 -21.17 -30.44
C ARG A 351 -14.21 -21.17 -31.62
N GLU A 352 -14.01 -20.31 -32.60
CA GLU A 352 -14.79 -20.30 -33.84
C GLU A 352 -14.58 -21.55 -34.72
N ARG A 353 -13.58 -22.39 -34.41
CA ARG A 353 -13.26 -23.61 -35.15
C ARG A 353 -13.80 -24.84 -34.41
N VAL A 354 -14.67 -25.60 -35.06
CA VAL A 354 -15.21 -26.87 -34.54
C VAL A 354 -14.15 -27.99 -34.56
N GLU A 355 -13.14 -27.84 -35.42
CA GLU A 355 -12.10 -28.86 -35.71
C GLU A 355 -11.01 -28.94 -34.62
N VAL A 356 -10.97 -27.98 -33.70
CA VAL A 356 -9.83 -27.76 -32.81
C VAL A 356 -10.29 -27.52 -31.38
N ARG A 357 -9.63 -28.16 -30.41
CA ARG A 357 -9.84 -27.91 -28.98
C ARG A 357 -8.65 -27.16 -28.41
N LEU A 358 -8.93 -26.01 -27.78
CA LEU A 358 -7.93 -25.21 -27.11
C LEU A 358 -7.50 -25.86 -25.78
N LEU A 359 -6.19 -26.02 -25.58
CA LEU A 359 -5.61 -26.46 -24.30
C LEU A 359 -5.21 -25.26 -23.45
N GLN A 360 -4.35 -24.38 -23.99
CA GLN A 360 -3.83 -23.23 -23.28
C GLN A 360 -3.43 -22.13 -24.27
N VAL A 361 -3.51 -20.87 -23.84
CA VAL A 361 -2.96 -19.71 -24.55
C VAL A 361 -2.15 -18.91 -23.55
N ASN A 362 -0.97 -18.49 -23.96
CA ASN A 362 -0.14 -17.54 -23.23
C ASN A 362 0.21 -16.38 -24.16
N ALA A 363 0.22 -15.15 -23.64
CA ALA A 363 0.69 -13.98 -24.37
C ALA A 363 1.62 -13.19 -23.46
N ALA A 364 2.85 -12.95 -23.91
CA ALA A 364 3.84 -12.20 -23.15
C ALA A 364 4.62 -11.29 -24.08
N PHE A 365 4.89 -10.06 -23.65
CA PHE A 365 5.77 -9.17 -24.40
C PHE A 365 7.18 -9.74 -24.41
N THR A 366 7.83 -9.65 -25.57
CA THR A 366 9.23 -10.05 -25.73
C THR A 366 10.15 -8.98 -25.15
N ARG A 367 11.44 -9.31 -25.02
CA ARG A 367 12.45 -8.31 -24.66
C ARG A 367 12.51 -7.26 -25.77
N PRO A 368 12.57 -5.96 -25.45
CA PRO A 368 12.56 -4.90 -26.46
C PRO A 368 13.82 -4.83 -27.32
N GLU A 369 14.83 -5.68 -27.07
CA GLU A 369 15.99 -5.86 -27.96
C GLU A 369 15.62 -6.27 -29.40
N LEU A 370 14.39 -6.76 -29.65
CA LEU A 370 13.86 -7.12 -30.97
C LEU A 370 12.94 -6.04 -31.59
N SER A 371 12.78 -4.89 -30.95
CA SER A 371 11.83 -3.83 -31.33
C SER A 371 12.32 -2.94 -32.48
N ASP A 372 12.89 -3.53 -33.55
CA ASP A 372 13.05 -2.85 -34.85
C ASP A 372 11.72 -2.79 -35.64
N SER A 373 10.66 -3.43 -35.11
CA SER A 373 9.29 -3.34 -35.63
C SER A 373 8.57 -2.07 -35.14
N GLU A 374 7.68 -1.51 -35.97
CA GLU A 374 6.83 -0.32 -35.68
C GLU A 374 5.86 -0.49 -34.47
N GLY A 375 6.06 -1.48 -33.61
CA GLY A 375 5.23 -1.77 -32.44
C GLY A 375 5.90 -2.74 -31.46
N GLU A 376 5.31 -2.80 -30.25
CA GLU A 376 5.76 -3.63 -29.15
C GLU A 376 5.56 -5.12 -29.47
N ALA A 377 6.65 -5.87 -29.50
CA ALA A 377 6.66 -7.27 -29.90
C ALA A 377 6.02 -8.18 -28.84
N LEU A 378 4.89 -8.79 -29.19
CA LEU A 378 4.09 -9.66 -28.33
C LEU A 378 4.16 -11.11 -28.79
N LEU A 379 4.71 -11.99 -27.97
CA LEU A 379 4.74 -13.43 -28.24
C LEU A 379 3.44 -14.07 -27.77
N ILE A 380 2.71 -14.70 -28.69
CA ILE A 380 1.47 -15.45 -28.43
C ILE A 380 1.75 -16.92 -28.69
N GLN A 381 1.57 -17.76 -27.68
CA GLN A 381 1.70 -19.21 -27.75
C GLN A 381 0.34 -19.85 -27.48
N ALA A 382 -0.17 -20.60 -28.45
CA ALA A 382 -1.41 -21.36 -28.30
C ALA A 382 -1.14 -22.86 -28.46
N TRP A 383 -1.56 -23.64 -27.47
CA TRP A 383 -1.56 -25.10 -27.53
C TRP A 383 -2.95 -25.60 -27.87
N ILE A 384 -3.04 -26.39 -28.93
CA ILE A 384 -4.30 -26.94 -29.45
C ILE A 384 -4.22 -28.45 -29.62
N THR A 385 -5.36 -29.13 -29.54
CA THR A 385 -5.48 -30.57 -29.82
C THR A 385 -6.66 -30.83 -30.75
N SER A 386 -6.69 -32.00 -31.39
CA SER A 386 -7.75 -32.37 -32.33
C SER A 386 -9.10 -32.53 -31.63
N ALA A 387 -10.16 -32.09 -32.31
CA ALA A 387 -11.50 -32.51 -31.96
C ALA A 387 -11.70 -34.01 -32.30
N PRO A 388 -12.66 -34.70 -31.66
CA PRO A 388 -12.96 -36.09 -32.00
C PRO A 388 -13.27 -36.25 -33.49
N GLY A 389 -12.53 -37.10 -34.20
CA GLY A 389 -12.72 -37.37 -35.63
C GLY A 389 -11.87 -36.52 -36.59
N THR A 390 -10.98 -35.65 -36.11
CA THR A 390 -10.08 -34.85 -36.94
C THR A 390 -8.72 -35.53 -37.13
N SER A 391 -8.21 -35.59 -38.36
CA SER A 391 -6.89 -36.18 -38.65
C SER A 391 -5.74 -35.24 -38.26
N GLU A 392 -4.55 -35.80 -38.06
CA GLU A 392 -3.35 -35.03 -37.68
C GLU A 392 -2.96 -34.00 -38.77
N ALA A 393 -3.10 -34.37 -40.05
CA ALA A 393 -2.88 -33.46 -41.18
C ALA A 393 -3.92 -32.31 -41.24
N GLN A 394 -5.18 -32.57 -40.86
CA GLN A 394 -6.20 -31.53 -40.76
C GLN A 394 -5.90 -30.58 -39.60
N LEU A 395 -5.39 -31.10 -38.48
CA LEU A 395 -4.99 -30.31 -37.31
C LEU A 395 -3.82 -29.37 -37.63
N GLU A 396 -2.78 -29.83 -38.33
CA GLU A 396 -1.65 -28.98 -38.76
C GLU A 396 -2.07 -27.88 -39.74
N SER A 397 -2.94 -28.22 -40.70
CA SER A 397 -3.49 -27.23 -41.65
C SER A 397 -4.31 -26.17 -40.91
N ALA A 398 -5.15 -26.58 -39.95
CA ALA A 398 -5.90 -25.67 -39.10
C ALA A 398 -4.98 -24.79 -38.23
N ALA A 399 -3.89 -25.34 -37.69
CA ALA A 399 -2.90 -24.60 -36.91
C ALA A 399 -2.24 -23.47 -37.73
N ASN A 400 -1.83 -23.77 -38.97
CA ASN A 400 -1.24 -22.77 -39.86
C ASN A 400 -2.24 -21.68 -40.27
N ALA A 401 -3.50 -22.05 -40.54
CA ALA A 401 -4.54 -21.06 -40.82
C ALA A 401 -4.84 -20.18 -39.59
N LEU A 402 -4.79 -20.76 -38.38
CA LEU A 402 -4.98 -20.03 -37.12
C LEU A 402 -3.86 -19.02 -36.87
N ARG A 403 -2.59 -19.37 -37.14
CA ARG A 403 -1.44 -18.44 -36.97
C ARG A 403 -1.68 -17.10 -37.69
N GLY A 404 -2.02 -17.15 -38.98
CA GLY A 404 -2.27 -15.94 -39.78
C GLY A 404 -3.50 -15.17 -39.32
N ARG A 405 -4.58 -15.87 -38.96
CA ARG A 405 -5.82 -15.22 -38.46
C ARG A 405 -5.61 -14.54 -37.10
N ILE A 406 -4.95 -15.20 -36.16
CA ILE A 406 -4.66 -14.64 -34.83
C ILE A 406 -3.79 -13.41 -34.98
N ALA A 407 -2.72 -13.48 -35.80
CA ALA A 407 -1.85 -12.34 -36.06
C ALA A 407 -2.64 -11.15 -36.63
N ALA A 408 -3.42 -11.37 -37.70
CA ALA A 408 -4.22 -10.31 -38.31
C ALA A 408 -5.26 -9.70 -37.35
N ARG A 409 -5.92 -10.54 -36.53
CA ARG A 409 -6.92 -10.09 -35.58
C ARG A 409 -6.30 -9.25 -34.46
N VAL A 410 -5.17 -9.71 -33.91
CA VAL A 410 -4.42 -8.99 -32.89
C VAL A 410 -3.92 -7.65 -33.41
N THR A 411 -3.33 -7.59 -34.61
CA THR A 411 -2.91 -6.32 -35.22
C THR A 411 -4.09 -5.36 -35.43
N SER A 412 -5.28 -5.89 -35.77
CA SER A 412 -6.47 -5.06 -36.01
C SER A 412 -7.13 -4.52 -34.74
N GLU A 413 -7.14 -5.31 -33.66
CA GLU A 413 -7.82 -4.95 -32.41
C GLU A 413 -6.90 -4.29 -31.38
N LEU A 414 -5.58 -4.50 -31.49
CA LEU A 414 -4.55 -4.00 -30.56
C LEU A 414 -3.52 -3.15 -31.33
N PRO A 415 -3.82 -1.86 -31.57
CA PRO A 415 -2.90 -0.97 -32.28
C PRO A 415 -1.59 -0.77 -31.51
N GLY A 416 -0.46 -0.75 -32.22
CA GLY A 416 0.88 -0.59 -31.63
C GLY A 416 1.50 -1.87 -31.08
N VAL A 417 0.87 -3.03 -31.29
CA VAL A 417 1.37 -4.36 -30.92
C VAL A 417 1.79 -5.13 -32.17
N ALA A 418 2.98 -5.72 -32.15
CA ALA A 418 3.50 -6.59 -33.20
C ALA A 418 3.42 -8.07 -32.75
N PRO A 419 2.42 -8.85 -33.21
CA PRO A 419 2.21 -10.20 -32.73
C PRO A 419 3.13 -11.24 -33.39
N PHE A 420 3.87 -11.98 -32.57
CA PHE A 420 4.58 -13.20 -32.94
C PHE A 420 3.75 -14.40 -32.49
N VAL A 421 3.08 -15.06 -33.42
CA VAL A 421 2.13 -16.14 -33.10
C VAL A 421 2.74 -17.50 -33.37
N ASP A 422 2.83 -18.32 -32.32
CA ASP A 422 3.05 -19.75 -32.43
C ASP A 422 1.80 -20.54 -32.00
N VAL A 423 1.47 -21.55 -32.81
CA VAL A 423 0.35 -22.46 -32.57
C VAL A 423 0.92 -23.87 -32.62
N THR A 424 1.07 -24.48 -31.45
CA THR A 424 1.60 -25.83 -31.28
C THR A 424 0.45 -26.82 -31.19
N THR A 425 0.51 -27.87 -32.01
CA THR A 425 -0.43 -29.00 -31.98
C THR A 425 0.07 -30.06 -31.01
N LEU A 426 -0.83 -30.55 -30.14
CA LEU A 426 -0.56 -31.63 -29.22
C LEU A 426 -1.50 -32.81 -29.49
N PRO A 427 -0.98 -34.04 -29.55
CA PRO A 427 -1.82 -35.21 -29.70
C PRO A 427 -2.75 -35.38 -28.50
N PRO A 428 -3.96 -35.94 -28.68
CA PRO A 428 -4.87 -36.18 -27.57
C PRO A 428 -4.23 -37.15 -26.56
N PRO A 429 -4.57 -37.03 -25.25
CA PRO A 429 -4.09 -37.96 -24.24
C PRO A 429 -4.52 -39.39 -24.63
N ARG A 430 -3.55 -40.32 -24.62
CA ARG A 430 -3.76 -41.74 -24.93
C ARG A 430 -4.55 -42.46 -23.86
#